data_AF-B7GCE6-F1
#
_entry.id   AF-B7GCE6-F1
#
_cell.length_a   1.000
_cell.length_b   1.000
_cell.length_c   1.000
_cell.angle_alpha   90.00
_cell.angle_beta   90.00
_cell.angle_gamma   90.00
#
_symmetry.space_group_name_H-M   'P 1'
#
loop_
_entity.id
_entity.type
_entity.pdbx_description
1 polymer ?
#
loop_
_entity_poly.entity_id
_entity_poly.type
_entity_poly.pdbx_seq_one_letter_code
_entity_poly.pdbx_strand_id
1 'polypeptide(L)'
;MWQKVRSIWATLYELYYEDFDWFHLGGDDMWVLVENLRMYLESDEIQAAANGGFSDTLPLGVQSGNNNSTRIQPDQVPLYLGSRLAFRNNTRTLYNTGGPGYTLNKAALKLLVTEGLPVMHSQLRTSAEDLRVAEVFRRFRVLPYPTHDRDGGERYHHFTPGLHQLSAMPEQYKWLAIC
;
A
#
# COMPACT_ATOMS: atom_id res chain seq x y z
N MET A 1 2.53 6.30 17.45
CA MET A 1 1.67 5.55 16.51
C MET A 1 2.39 4.35 15.91
N TRP A 2 3.66 4.46 15.51
CA TRP A 2 4.42 3.37 14.90
C TRP A 2 4.39 2.03 15.66
N GLN A 3 4.68 2.03 16.97
CA GLN A 3 4.66 0.79 17.77
C GLN A 3 3.28 0.13 17.82
N LYS A 4 2.20 0.92 17.80
CA LYS A 4 0.83 0.41 17.71
C LYS A 4 0.61 -0.30 16.36
N VAL A 5 1.03 0.33 15.26
CA VAL A 5 0.91 -0.26 13.91
C VAL A 5 1.74 -1.52 13.75
N ARG A 6 2.95 -1.57 14.31
CA ARG A 6 3.75 -2.80 14.34
C ARG A 6 3.01 -3.94 15.02
N SER A 7 2.45 -3.69 16.21
CA SER A 7 1.68 -4.68 16.94
C SER A 7 0.44 -5.11 16.17
N ILE A 8 -0.32 -4.18 15.56
CA ILE A 8 -1.50 -4.51 14.76
C ILE A 8 -1.12 -5.45 13.61
N TRP A 9 -0.08 -5.12 12.83
CA TRP A 9 0.33 -5.97 11.71
C TRP A 9 0.81 -7.34 12.15
N ALA A 10 1.58 -7.42 13.23
CA ALA A 10 2.01 -8.70 13.79
C ALA A 10 0.82 -9.55 14.24
N THR A 11 -0.15 -8.96 14.95
CA THR A 11 -1.36 -9.66 15.40
C THR A 11 -2.24 -10.11 14.23
N LEU A 12 -2.42 -9.27 13.20
CA LEU A 12 -3.17 -9.66 12.00
C LEU A 12 -2.50 -10.84 11.28
N TYR A 13 -1.17 -10.84 11.21
CA TYR A 13 -0.42 -11.94 10.62
C TYR A 13 -0.54 -13.23 11.44
N GLU A 14 -0.44 -13.15 12.76
CA GLU A 14 -0.52 -14.34 13.62
C GLU A 14 -1.93 -14.98 13.64
N LEU A 15 -2.98 -14.16 13.60
CA LEU A 15 -4.35 -14.64 13.80
C LEU A 15 -5.13 -14.87 12.50
N TYR A 16 -4.91 -14.07 11.47
CA TYR A 16 -5.81 -13.97 10.32
C TYR A 16 -5.10 -14.12 8.96
N TYR A 17 -3.80 -14.39 8.95
CA TYR A 17 -3.03 -14.50 7.71
C TYR A 17 -3.57 -15.57 6.76
N GLU A 18 -4.09 -16.68 7.28
CA GLU A 18 -4.65 -17.75 6.45
C GLU A 18 -6.11 -17.54 6.05
N ASP A 19 -6.81 -16.62 6.72
CA ASP A 19 -8.26 -16.41 6.52
C ASP A 19 -8.57 -15.35 5.46
N PHE A 20 -7.64 -14.44 5.18
CA PHE A 20 -7.86 -13.30 4.28
C PHE A 20 -6.72 -13.10 3.28
N ASP A 21 -7.06 -12.65 2.07
CA ASP A 21 -6.09 -12.33 1.01
C ASP A 21 -5.58 -10.87 1.08
N TRP A 22 -6.40 -9.99 1.67
CA TRP A 22 -6.17 -8.55 1.70
C TRP A 22 -6.42 -7.99 3.09
N PHE A 23 -5.56 -7.04 3.49
CA PHE A 23 -5.63 -6.40 4.79
C PHE A 23 -5.58 -4.89 4.62
N HIS A 24 -6.55 -4.19 5.21
CA HIS A 24 -6.66 -2.74 5.15
C HIS A 24 -6.45 -2.15 6.55
N LEU A 25 -5.59 -1.14 6.66
CA LEU A 25 -5.38 -0.41 7.90
C LEU A 25 -5.72 1.06 7.69
N GLY A 26 -6.44 1.62 8.66
CA GLY A 26 -6.94 2.98 8.63
C GLY A 26 -7.14 3.58 10.02
N GLY A 27 -7.42 4.88 10.06
CA GLY A 27 -7.87 5.61 11.25
C GLY A 27 -9.35 5.36 11.58
N ASP A 28 -9.84 5.97 12.65
CA ASP A 28 -11.25 5.99 13.04
C ASP A 28 -12.06 7.10 12.35
N ASP A 29 -11.38 8.03 11.68
CA ASP A 29 -11.90 9.21 11.01
C ASP A 29 -12.00 9.05 9.48
N MET A 30 -11.92 7.82 8.98
CA MET A 30 -12.01 7.51 7.56
C MET A 30 -13.23 6.64 7.21
N TRP A 31 -13.59 6.66 5.92
CA TRP A 31 -14.67 5.86 5.37
C TRP A 31 -14.18 4.95 4.25
N VAL A 32 -14.55 3.68 4.29
CA VAL A 32 -14.27 2.71 3.22
C VAL A 32 -15.58 2.32 2.56
N LEU A 33 -15.67 2.58 1.25
CA LEU A 33 -16.73 2.00 0.42
C LEU A 33 -16.31 0.56 0.08
N VAL A 34 -16.72 -0.39 0.92
CA VAL A 34 -16.25 -1.78 0.89
C VAL A 34 -16.50 -2.44 -0.46
N GLU A 35 -17.65 -2.21 -1.08
CA GLU A 35 -17.99 -2.74 -2.40
C GLU A 35 -17.05 -2.21 -3.47
N ASN A 36 -16.74 -0.91 -3.45
CA ASN A 36 -15.81 -0.31 -4.40
C ASN A 36 -14.38 -0.84 -4.19
N LEU A 37 -13.94 -0.97 -2.93
CA LEU A 37 -12.63 -1.54 -2.62
C LEU A 37 -12.56 -2.99 -3.11
N ARG A 38 -13.60 -3.79 -2.83
CA ARG A 38 -13.67 -5.18 -3.29
C ARG A 38 -13.59 -5.27 -4.81
N MET A 39 -14.41 -4.51 -5.54
CA MET A 39 -14.39 -4.51 -7.01
C MET A 39 -13.03 -4.09 -7.57
N TYR A 40 -12.34 -3.15 -6.90
CA TYR A 40 -11.00 -2.75 -7.29
C TYR A 40 -9.96 -3.84 -7.04
N LEU A 41 -9.98 -4.51 -5.89
CA LEU A 41 -9.06 -5.60 -5.55
C LEU A 41 -9.29 -6.85 -6.42
N GLU A 42 -10.54 -7.10 -6.84
CA GLU A 42 -10.92 -8.18 -7.75
C GLU A 42 -10.71 -7.82 -9.23
N SER A 43 -10.33 -6.58 -9.55
CA SER A 43 -10.12 -6.17 -10.94
C SER A 43 -8.94 -6.88 -11.60
N ASP A 44 -9.03 -7.08 -12.91
CA ASP A 44 -7.97 -7.72 -13.70
C ASP A 44 -6.61 -7.03 -13.53
N GLU A 45 -6.61 -5.71 -13.33
CA GLU A 45 -5.40 -4.93 -13.08
C GLU A 45 -4.68 -5.38 -11.80
N ILE A 46 -5.40 -5.40 -10.68
CA ILE A 46 -4.83 -5.76 -9.38
C ILE A 46 -4.50 -7.24 -9.31
N GLN A 47 -5.34 -8.10 -9.89
CA GLN A 47 -5.07 -9.53 -9.98
C GLN A 47 -3.84 -9.82 -10.84
N ALA A 48 -3.67 -9.13 -11.97
CA ALA A 48 -2.45 -9.24 -12.77
C ALA A 48 -1.22 -8.76 -12.00
N ALA A 49 -1.30 -7.59 -11.35
CA ALA A 49 -0.20 -7.04 -10.56
C ALA A 49 0.20 -7.97 -9.39
N ALA A 50 -0.78 -8.56 -8.70
CA ALA A 50 -0.55 -9.48 -7.58
C ALA A 50 0.07 -10.82 -8.04
N ASN A 51 -0.25 -11.27 -9.25
CA ASN A 51 0.25 -12.53 -9.80
C ASN A 51 1.56 -12.35 -10.60
N GLY A 52 2.20 -11.18 -10.54
CA GLY A 52 3.43 -10.90 -11.29
C GLY A 52 3.22 -10.76 -12.80
N GLY A 53 1.97 -10.51 -13.21
CA GLY A 53 1.64 -10.09 -14.55
C GLY A 53 2.31 -8.76 -14.87
N PHE A 54 2.90 -8.68 -16.05
CA PHE A 54 3.57 -7.49 -16.57
C PHE A 54 2.52 -6.39 -16.82
N SER A 55 2.30 -5.54 -15.83
CA SER A 55 1.63 -4.25 -16.03
C SER A 55 2.71 -3.21 -16.23
N ASP A 56 2.63 -2.42 -17.31
CA ASP A 56 3.56 -1.32 -17.67
C ASP A 56 3.72 -0.26 -16.56
N THR A 57 2.95 -0.36 -15.47
CA THR A 57 2.99 0.47 -14.26
C THR A 57 3.81 -0.10 -13.10
N LEU A 58 4.30 -1.34 -13.18
CA LEU A 58 5.15 -1.93 -12.15
C LEU A 58 6.56 -1.30 -12.22
N PRO A 59 7.08 -0.70 -11.13
CA PRO A 59 8.46 -0.24 -11.10
C PRO A 59 9.41 -1.44 -11.19
N LEU A 60 10.07 -1.55 -12.35
CA LEU A 60 11.27 -2.36 -12.68
C LEU A 60 11.77 -3.31 -11.58
N GLY A 61 11.46 -4.61 -11.69
CA GLY A 61 12.19 -5.61 -10.91
C GLY A 61 11.74 -7.08 -10.89
N VAL A 62 10.54 -7.45 -11.36
CA VAL A 62 10.07 -8.85 -11.25
C VAL A 62 10.00 -9.49 -12.63
N GLN A 63 11.03 -10.28 -12.99
CA GLN A 63 11.03 -11.12 -14.18
C GLN A 63 10.36 -12.46 -13.84
N SER A 64 9.27 -12.77 -14.54
CA SER A 64 8.52 -14.03 -14.40
C SER A 64 9.27 -15.18 -15.07
N GLY A 65 9.65 -16.18 -14.28
CA GLY A 65 10.26 -17.43 -14.74
C GLY A 65 9.21 -18.52 -14.93
N ASN A 66 9.25 -19.13 -16.11
CA ASN A 66 8.72 -20.43 -16.57
C ASN A 66 7.27 -20.88 -16.24
N ASN A 67 6.50 -20.94 -17.33
CA ASN A 67 5.29 -21.71 -17.54
C ASN A 67 5.55 -23.22 -17.47
N ASN A 68 5.35 -23.85 -16.30
CA ASN A 68 4.85 -25.22 -16.12
C ASN A 68 5.04 -25.62 -14.64
N SER A 69 4.07 -25.33 -13.79
CA SER A 69 3.99 -25.98 -12.48
C SER A 69 2.55 -26.01 -11.97
N THR A 70 2.20 -27.13 -11.36
CA THR A 70 1.04 -27.36 -10.49
C THR A 70 0.63 -26.13 -9.70
N ARG A 71 -0.67 -25.98 -9.45
CA ARG A 71 -1.38 -24.89 -8.75
C ARG A 71 -1.00 -24.68 -7.27
N ILE A 72 0.28 -24.80 -6.96
CA ILE A 72 0.93 -24.25 -5.77
C ILE A 72 1.08 -22.77 -6.08
N GLN A 73 0.37 -21.91 -5.35
CA GLN A 73 0.37 -20.47 -5.61
C GLN A 73 1.82 -19.97 -5.64
N PRO A 74 2.36 -19.50 -6.79
CA PRO A 74 3.62 -18.78 -6.76
C PRO A 74 3.43 -17.60 -5.81
N ASP A 75 4.36 -17.40 -4.88
CA ASP A 75 4.28 -16.33 -3.89
C ASP A 75 3.86 -15.03 -4.60
N GLN A 76 2.67 -14.51 -4.26
CA GLN A 76 2.14 -13.29 -4.89
C GLN A 76 3.19 -12.17 -4.81
N VAL A 77 3.21 -11.28 -5.80
CA VAL A 77 4.03 -10.08 -5.73
C VAL A 77 3.50 -9.17 -4.61
N PRO A 78 4.34 -8.70 -3.67
CA PRO A 78 3.91 -7.77 -2.62
C PRO A 78 3.32 -6.48 -3.20
N LEU A 79 2.06 -6.21 -2.88
CA LEU A 79 1.36 -4.98 -3.27
C LEU A 79 1.08 -4.09 -2.05
N TYR A 80 1.44 -2.82 -2.20
CA TYR A 80 1.24 -1.77 -1.21
C TYR A 80 0.37 -0.66 -1.81
N LEU A 81 -0.94 -0.75 -1.61
CA LEU A 81 -1.94 0.14 -2.21
C LEU A 81 -2.31 1.26 -1.21
N GLY A 82 -2.51 2.47 -1.71
CA GLY A 82 -2.94 3.60 -0.89
C GLY A 82 -2.82 4.93 -1.62
N SER A 83 -2.91 6.02 -0.87
CA SER A 83 -2.73 7.38 -1.41
C SER A 83 -1.27 7.77 -1.39
N ARG A 84 -0.68 7.93 -2.57
CA ARG A 84 0.77 8.05 -2.74
C ARG A 84 1.24 9.49 -2.60
N LEU A 85 1.99 9.78 -1.54
CA LEU A 85 2.65 11.06 -1.32
C LEU A 85 4.17 10.92 -1.36
N ALA A 86 4.87 12.03 -1.59
CA ALA A 86 6.33 12.07 -1.55
C ALA A 86 6.80 12.93 -0.37
N PHE A 87 7.57 12.32 0.53
CA PHE A 87 8.11 13.03 1.68
C PHE A 87 9.11 14.09 1.24
N ARG A 88 8.97 15.33 1.75
CA ARG A 88 9.85 16.47 1.45
C ARG A 88 10.14 16.68 -0.04
N ASN A 89 9.12 16.54 -0.89
CA ASN A 89 9.25 16.71 -2.34
C ASN A 89 10.26 15.77 -3.02
N ASN A 90 10.47 14.58 -2.46
CA ASN A 90 11.39 13.61 -3.04
C ASN A 90 10.65 12.37 -3.54
N THR A 91 10.61 12.20 -4.86
CA THR A 91 9.98 11.06 -5.54
C THR A 91 10.66 9.72 -5.25
N ARG A 92 11.85 9.72 -4.64
CA ARG A 92 12.50 8.50 -4.15
C ARG A 92 11.94 8.04 -2.80
N THR A 93 11.25 8.92 -2.07
CA THR A 93 10.67 8.67 -0.76
C THR A 93 9.14 8.66 -0.82
N LEU A 94 8.60 7.94 -1.81
CA LEU A 94 7.16 7.73 -1.94
C LEU A 94 6.64 6.83 -0.81
N TYR A 95 5.53 7.22 -0.20
CA TYR A 95 4.83 6.48 0.85
C TYR A 95 3.32 6.57 0.63
N ASN A 96 2.56 5.62 1.17
CA ASN A 96 1.12 5.79 1.29
C ASN A 96 0.83 6.52 2.60
N THR A 97 0.11 7.63 2.54
CA THR A 97 -0.28 8.37 3.75
C THR A 97 -1.29 7.60 4.59
N GLY A 98 -1.20 7.74 5.91
CA GLY A 98 -2.13 7.08 6.85
C GLY A 98 -3.59 7.55 6.77
N GLY A 99 -3.87 8.75 6.24
CA GLY A 99 -5.22 9.36 6.23
C GLY A 99 -6.34 8.47 5.64
N PRO A 100 -6.32 8.14 4.34
CA PRO A 100 -7.29 7.24 3.71
C PRO A 100 -7.02 5.76 4.03
N GLY A 101 -6.07 5.47 4.91
CA GLY A 101 -5.53 4.15 5.10
C GLY A 101 -4.76 3.61 3.90
N TYR A 102 -4.32 2.37 4.03
CA TYR A 102 -3.62 1.64 2.97
C TYR A 102 -3.94 0.14 3.05
N THR A 103 -3.78 -0.53 1.92
CA THR A 103 -4.16 -1.94 1.73
C THR A 103 -2.94 -2.74 1.32
N LEU A 104 -2.75 -3.87 1.98
CA LEU A 104 -1.68 -4.83 1.73
C LEU A 104 -2.29 -6.15 1.25
N ASN A 105 -1.67 -6.77 0.25
CA ASN A 105 -1.97 -8.17 -0.03
C ASN A 105 -1.24 -9.09 0.96
N LYS A 106 -1.63 -10.36 0.96
CA LYS A 106 -1.04 -11.41 1.80
C LYS A 106 0.49 -11.45 1.71
N ALA A 107 1.06 -11.37 0.51
CA ALA A 107 2.51 -11.34 0.32
C ALA A 107 3.20 -10.10 0.95
N ALA A 108 2.63 -8.91 0.79
CA ALA A 108 3.15 -7.70 1.42
C ALA A 108 3.06 -7.74 2.94
N LEU A 109 1.98 -8.30 3.49
CA LEU A 109 1.85 -8.49 4.93
C LEU A 109 2.92 -9.45 5.47
N LYS A 110 3.11 -10.61 4.82
CA LYS A 110 4.15 -11.56 5.19
C LYS A 110 5.53 -10.92 5.19
N LEU A 111 5.90 -10.27 4.08
CA LEU A 111 7.18 -9.56 3.95
C LEU A 111 7.36 -8.52 5.05
N LEU A 112 6.34 -7.70 5.30
CA LEU A 112 6.39 -6.66 6.32
C LEU A 112 6.67 -7.26 7.70
N VAL A 113 5.92 -8.28 8.11
CA VAL A 113 5.97 -8.84 9.47
C VAL A 113 7.18 -9.76 9.69
N THR A 114 7.52 -10.64 8.75
CA THR A 114 8.59 -11.63 8.95
C THR A 114 9.97 -11.04 8.69
N GLU A 115 10.13 -10.23 7.64
CA GLU A 115 11.43 -9.71 7.22
C GLU A 115 11.65 -8.26 7.70
N GLY A 116 10.60 -7.44 7.67
CA GLY A 116 10.71 -6.00 7.90
C GLY A 116 10.73 -5.59 9.38
N LEU A 117 9.63 -5.87 10.08
CA LEU A 117 9.38 -5.40 11.45
C LEU A 117 10.40 -5.85 12.51
N PRO A 118 11.03 -7.04 12.42
CA PRO A 118 12.04 -7.46 13.40
C PRO A 118 13.35 -6.68 13.26
N VAL A 119 13.73 -6.31 12.02
CA VAL A 119 15.02 -5.71 11.69
C VAL A 119 14.97 -4.18 11.76
N MET A 120 13.86 -3.57 11.33
CA MET A 120 13.77 -2.12 11.15
C MET A 120 12.89 -1.45 12.20
N HIS A 121 13.38 -0.31 12.70
CA HIS A 121 12.65 0.61 13.60
C HIS A 121 12.02 -0.08 14.83
N SER A 122 12.63 -1.16 15.32
CA SER A 122 12.05 -2.02 16.35
C SER A 122 11.84 -1.32 17.69
N GLN A 123 12.75 -0.43 18.08
CA GLN A 123 12.66 0.36 19.32
C GLN A 123 12.20 1.81 19.08
N LEU A 124 11.98 2.21 17.83
CA LEU A 124 11.67 3.60 17.49
C LEU A 124 10.26 3.97 17.97
N ARG A 125 10.11 5.13 18.61
CA ARG A 125 8.81 5.69 18.99
C ARG A 125 8.56 6.96 18.19
N THR A 126 7.63 6.88 17.25
CA THR A 126 7.24 8.01 16.40
C THR A 126 5.75 7.97 16.07
N SER A 127 5.20 9.11 15.70
CA SER A 127 3.86 9.27 15.13
C SER A 127 3.83 9.13 13.61
N ALA A 128 4.98 9.00 12.95
CA ALA A 128 5.05 8.87 11.49
C ALA A 128 5.09 7.39 11.06
N GLU A 129 4.05 6.61 11.40
CA GLU A 129 4.01 5.17 11.07
C GLU A 129 3.98 4.88 9.58
N ASP A 130 3.30 5.71 8.81
CA ASP A 130 3.13 5.58 7.36
C ASP A 130 4.46 5.70 6.61
N LEU A 131 5.30 6.65 7.02
CA LEU A 131 6.68 6.78 6.56
C LEU A 131 7.52 5.54 6.93
N ARG A 132 7.36 5.00 8.15
CA ARG A 132 8.12 3.81 8.57
C ARG A 132 7.71 2.56 7.79
N VAL A 133 6.42 2.35 7.52
CA VAL A 133 5.96 1.25 6.67
C VAL A 133 6.56 1.36 5.27
N ALA A 134 6.54 2.56 4.68
CA ALA A 134 7.13 2.78 3.37
C ALA A 134 8.66 2.61 3.34
N GLU A 135 9.38 3.02 4.38
CA GLU A 135 10.81 2.76 4.52
C GLU A 135 11.11 1.26 4.56
N VAL A 136 10.29 0.48 5.28
CA VAL A 136 10.42 -0.97 5.34
C VAL A 136 10.22 -1.58 3.95
N PHE A 137 9.13 -1.27 3.27
CA PHE A 137 8.86 -1.80 1.93
C PHE A 137 9.94 -1.40 0.91
N ARG A 138 10.43 -0.16 0.98
CA ARG A 138 11.48 0.33 0.09
C ARG A 138 12.79 -0.44 0.25
N ARG A 139 13.12 -0.89 1.46
CA ARG A 139 14.30 -1.75 1.69
C ARG A 139 14.23 -3.04 0.87
N PHE A 140 13.03 -3.58 0.68
CA PHE A 140 12.74 -4.76 -0.13
C PHE A 140 12.30 -4.42 -1.56
N ARG A 141 12.53 -3.18 -2.02
CA ARG A 141 12.17 -2.69 -3.36
C ARG A 141 10.68 -2.76 -3.68
N VAL A 142 9.83 -2.80 -2.66
CA VAL A 142 8.38 -2.66 -2.80
C VAL A 142 8.07 -1.17 -2.70
N LEU A 143 7.43 -0.63 -3.72
CA LEU A 143 7.02 0.78 -3.78
C LEU A 143 5.49 0.87 -3.73
N PRO A 144 4.93 2.01 -3.28
CA PRO A 144 3.51 2.27 -3.38
C PRO A 144 3.00 2.08 -4.81
N TYR A 145 2.03 1.20 -5.00
CA TYR A 145 1.42 0.93 -6.29
C TYR A 145 0.52 2.13 -6.68
N PRO A 146 0.51 2.58 -7.95
CA PRO A 146 -0.40 3.64 -8.40
C PRO A 146 -1.86 3.20 -8.31
N THR A 147 -2.71 3.94 -7.60
CA THR A 147 -4.11 3.56 -7.34
C THR A 147 -5.12 4.47 -8.02
N HIS A 148 -4.79 5.02 -9.18
CA HIS A 148 -5.71 5.92 -9.90
C HIS A 148 -6.77 5.11 -10.65
N ASP A 149 -7.91 5.74 -10.95
CA ASP A 149 -8.85 5.22 -11.93
C ASP A 149 -8.40 5.49 -13.37
N ARG A 150 -9.22 5.06 -14.33
CA ARG A 150 -8.92 5.21 -15.77
C ARG A 150 -8.91 6.66 -16.24
N ASP A 151 -9.59 7.54 -15.51
CA ASP A 151 -9.70 8.97 -15.79
C ASP A 151 -8.65 9.79 -14.99
N GLY A 152 -7.79 9.10 -14.22
CA GLY A 152 -6.74 9.71 -13.41
C GLY A 152 -7.20 10.19 -12.03
N GLY A 153 -8.41 9.84 -11.61
CA GLY A 153 -8.94 10.10 -10.27
C GLY A 153 -8.25 9.26 -9.20
N GLU A 154 -7.97 9.85 -8.04
CA GLU A 154 -7.45 9.11 -6.87
C GLU A 154 -8.51 8.15 -6.33
N ARG A 155 -8.14 6.94 -5.91
CA ARG A 155 -9.07 6.03 -5.22
C ARG A 155 -8.96 6.15 -3.69
N TYR A 156 -7.79 6.52 -3.20
CA TYR A 156 -7.51 6.74 -1.77
C TYR A 156 -7.41 8.25 -1.52
N HIS A 157 -8.48 8.83 -1.00
CA HIS A 157 -8.60 10.28 -0.87
C HIS A 157 -8.09 10.75 0.50
N HIS A 158 -6.98 11.48 0.52
CA HIS A 158 -6.44 12.02 1.77
C HIS A 158 -7.31 13.14 2.38
N PHE A 159 -8.04 13.89 1.54
CA PHE A 159 -8.85 15.01 1.98
C PHE A 159 -10.33 14.68 2.01
N THR A 160 -11.08 15.44 2.80
CA THR A 160 -12.53 15.27 2.89
C THR A 160 -13.20 15.66 1.57
N PRO A 161 -14.34 15.05 1.21
CA PRO A 161 -15.06 15.34 -0.04
C PRO A 161 -15.35 16.84 -0.25
N GLY A 162 -15.60 17.59 0.83
CA GLY A 162 -15.82 19.04 0.76
C GLY A 162 -14.61 19.81 0.23
N LEU A 163 -13.38 19.33 0.48
CA LEU A 163 -12.17 19.94 -0.06
C LEU A 163 -11.94 19.54 -1.54
N HIS A 164 -12.47 18.39 -1.97
CA HIS A 164 -12.47 17.95 -3.37
C HIS A 164 -13.47 18.74 -4.25
N GLN A 165 -14.49 19.38 -3.67
CA GLN A 165 -15.48 20.20 -4.39
C GLN A 165 -15.07 21.66 -4.59
N LEU A 166 -14.05 22.15 -3.88
CA LEU A 166 -13.57 23.52 -4.04
C LEU A 166 -12.58 23.58 -5.21
N SER A 167 -12.85 24.44 -6.20
CA SER A 167 -12.05 24.67 -7.43
C SER A 167 -10.61 25.17 -7.21
N ALA A 168 -10.08 25.05 -5.98
CA ALA A 168 -8.76 25.45 -5.56
C ALA A 168 -7.87 24.25 -5.20
N MET A 169 -8.12 23.07 -5.79
CA MET A 169 -7.18 21.96 -5.67
C MET A 169 -5.88 22.32 -6.40
N PRO A 170 -4.73 22.30 -5.71
CA PRO A 170 -3.44 22.50 -6.37
C PRO A 170 -3.18 21.32 -7.32
N GLU A 171 -2.57 21.60 -8.47
CA GLU A 171 -2.16 20.58 -9.47
C GLU A 171 -1.52 19.35 -8.82
N GLN A 172 -1.72 18.18 -9.44
CA GLN A 172 -1.33 16.84 -8.98
C GLN A 172 0.16 16.66 -8.60
N TYR A 173 1.00 17.67 -8.85
CA TYR A 173 2.43 17.71 -8.52
C TYR A 173 2.77 18.66 -7.34
N LYS A 174 1.78 19.26 -6.67
CA LYS A 174 1.98 20.13 -5.49
C LYS A 174 1.68 19.44 -4.15
N TRP A 175 1.42 18.14 -4.14
CA TRP A 175 1.29 17.32 -2.92
C TRP A 175 2.62 17.06 -2.19
N LEU A 176 3.68 17.70 -2.65
CA LEU A 176 5.07 17.47 -2.27
C LEU A 176 5.49 18.22 -0.99
N ALA A 177 4.56 18.92 -0.32
CA ALA A 177 4.87 19.85 0.77
C ALA A 177 3.90 19.78 1.98
N ILE A 178 3.28 18.64 2.25
CA ILE A 178 2.49 18.45 3.49
C ILE A 178 3.23 17.46 4.38
N CYS A 179 4.27 17.96 5.04
CA CYS A 179 4.94 17.42 6.22
C CYS A 179 5.75 18.56 6.85
#